data_AF-A0A7Y3UA78-F1
#
_entry.id   AF-A0A7Y3UA78-F1
#
_cell.length_a   1.000
_cell.length_b   1.000
_cell.length_c   1.000
_cell.angle_alpha   90.00
_cell.angle_beta   90.00
_cell.angle_gamma   90.00
#
_symmetry.space_group_name_H-M   'P 1'
#
loop_
_entity.id
_entity.type
_entity.pdbx_description
1 polymer ?
#
loop_
_entity_poly.entity_id
_entity_poly.type
_entity_poly.pdbx_seq_one_letter_code
_entity_poly.pdbx_strand_id
1 'polypeptide(L)'
;MADSMQPVIRSTDNVIYDNDGTEILRITASEMTIQMPDGTLEHRKKHENLILADGTSWNAAMLYAQPPVQIGACAQCRKPPYSFPFRAKPSHGLVRLTRAKTCPDCGTLTCPKHRTRCSDGRFRCTVCARKWRLRESILGLFFVTERP
;
A
#
# COMPACT_ATOMS: atom_id res chain seq x y z
N MET A 1 46.78 -21.23 12.81
CA MET A 1 45.59 -20.81 13.57
C MET A 1 44.80 -19.90 12.64
N ALA A 2 43.72 -20.42 12.03
CA ALA A 2 42.87 -19.62 11.14
C ALA A 2 41.84 -18.91 12.02
N ASP A 3 41.97 -17.60 12.12
CA ASP A 3 41.01 -16.75 12.82
C ASP A 3 39.68 -16.82 12.06
N SER A 4 38.66 -17.44 12.64
CA SER A 4 37.34 -17.57 12.03
C SER A 4 36.62 -16.22 12.11
N MET A 5 36.92 -15.33 11.16
CA MET A 5 36.21 -14.05 11.02
C MET A 5 34.73 -14.33 10.78
N GLN A 6 33.92 -13.97 11.78
CA GLN A 6 32.47 -14.07 11.69
C GLN A 6 31.94 -13.03 10.69
N PRO A 7 30.92 -13.38 9.90
CA PRO A 7 30.31 -12.43 8.98
C PRO A 7 29.69 -11.26 9.77
N VAL A 8 30.03 -10.04 9.37
CA VAL A 8 29.42 -8.84 9.96
C VAL A 8 28.03 -8.68 9.34
N ILE A 9 27.00 -8.90 10.16
CA ILE A 9 25.60 -8.72 9.79
C ILE A 9 25.16 -7.34 10.28
N ARG A 10 24.67 -6.50 9.37
CA ARG A 10 24.01 -5.23 9.70
C ARG A 10 22.54 -5.34 9.38
N SER A 11 21.67 -5.02 10.34
CA SER A 11 20.23 -4.88 10.11
C SER A 11 19.84 -3.41 10.18
N THR A 12 19.02 -2.96 9.24
CA THR A 12 18.37 -1.64 9.29
C THR A 12 16.88 -1.84 9.20
N ASP A 13 16.16 -1.32 10.20
CA ASP A 13 14.71 -1.37 10.28
C ASP A 13 14.11 -0.03 9.89
N ASN A 14 13.28 -0.03 8.85
CA ASN A 14 12.48 1.13 8.47
C ASN A 14 11.01 0.85 8.74
N VAL A 15 10.36 1.73 9.50
CA VAL A 15 8.95 1.58 9.88
C VAL A 15 8.10 2.63 9.16
N ILE A 16 7.03 2.18 8.50
CA ILE A 16 6.03 3.04 7.87
C ILE A 16 4.79 3.06 8.78
N TYR A 17 4.36 4.26 9.15
CA TYR A 17 3.18 4.49 9.98
C TYR A 17 1.99 5.01 9.15
N ASP A 18 0.78 4.84 9.69
CA ASP A 18 -0.42 5.52 9.19
C ASP A 18 -0.54 6.93 9.72
N ASN A 19 -1.52 7.66 9.17
CA ASN A 19 -1.99 8.93 9.67
C ASN A 19 -2.41 8.88 11.15
N ASP A 20 -2.85 7.72 11.65
CA ASP A 20 -3.22 7.50 13.05
C ASP A 20 -2.03 7.02 13.93
N GLY A 21 -0.80 7.07 13.41
CA GLY A 21 0.41 6.63 14.13
C GLY A 21 0.56 5.11 14.29
N THR A 22 -0.31 4.32 13.64
CA THR A 22 -0.25 2.85 13.68
C THR A 22 0.82 2.33 12.71
N GLU A 23 1.73 1.47 13.17
CA GLU A 23 2.72 0.79 12.33
C GLU A 23 2.01 -0.06 11.25
N ILE A 24 2.35 0.20 9.98
CA ILE A 24 1.79 -0.47 8.80
C ILE A 24 2.78 -1.49 8.24
N LEU A 25 4.06 -1.13 8.21
CA LEU A 25 5.11 -1.94 7.62
C LEU A 25 6.43 -1.73 8.36
N ARG A 26 7.08 -2.83 8.69
CA ARG A 26 8.49 -2.85 9.07
C ARG A 26 9.28 -3.52 7.95
N ILE A 27 10.27 -2.81 7.43
CA ILE A 27 11.19 -3.30 6.43
C ILE A 27 12.51 -3.52 7.13
N THR A 28 12.89 -4.78 7.32
CA THR A 28 14.22 -5.15 7.78
C THR A 28 15.08 -5.46 6.57
N ALA A 29 16.12 -4.65 6.37
CA ALA A 29 17.17 -4.94 5.41
C ALA A 29 18.34 -5.57 6.18
N SER A 30 18.71 -6.79 5.82
CA SER A 30 19.91 -7.44 6.36
C SER A 30 21.00 -7.43 5.30
N GLU A 31 22.11 -6.75 5.61
CA GLU A 31 23.32 -6.74 4.80
C GLU A 31 24.37 -7.66 5.46
N MET A 32 24.96 -8.52 4.66
CA MET A 32 26.02 -9.44 5.08
C MET A 32 27.24 -9.18 4.20
N THR A 33 28.37 -8.90 4.82
CA THR A 33 29.66 -8.87 4.13
C THR A 33 30.38 -10.17 4.46
N ILE A 34 30.72 -10.94 3.43
CA ILE A 34 31.41 -12.22 3.55
C ILE A 34 32.79 -12.04 2.91
N GLN A 35 33.85 -12.29 3.67
CA GLN A 35 35.18 -12.39 3.09
C GLN A 35 35.37 -13.81 2.56
N MET A 36 35.63 -13.89 1.25
CA MET A 36 35.80 -15.14 0.54
C MET A 36 37.23 -15.68 0.74
N PRO A 37 37.46 -16.99 0.56
CA PRO A 37 38.79 -17.60 0.75
C PRO A 37 39.88 -17.05 -0.16
N ASP A 38 39.52 -16.41 -1.28
CA ASP A 38 40.41 -15.74 -2.22
C ASP A 38 40.76 -14.29 -1.82
N GLY A 39 40.28 -13.84 -0.66
CA GLY A 39 40.47 -12.49 -0.14
C GLY A 39 39.48 -11.45 -0.69
N THR A 40 38.56 -11.84 -1.59
CA THR A 40 37.52 -10.94 -2.09
C THR A 40 36.41 -10.71 -1.05
N LEU A 41 35.72 -9.57 -1.14
CA LEU A 41 34.57 -9.26 -0.28
C LEU A 41 33.29 -9.43 -1.09
N GLU A 42 32.43 -10.35 -0.67
CA GLU A 42 31.10 -10.55 -1.22
C GLU A 42 30.07 -9.84 -0.34
N HIS A 43 29.36 -8.86 -0.91
CA HIS A 43 28.25 -8.18 -0.24
C HIS A 43 26.91 -8.82 -0.65
N ARG A 44 26.18 -9.39 0.31
CA ARG A 44 24.84 -9.94 0.10
C ARG A 44 23.79 -9.09 0.83
N LYS A 45 22.77 -8.63 0.10
CA LYS A 45 21.58 -7.98 0.69
C LYS A 45 20.39 -8.91 0.61
N LYS A 46 19.81 -9.26 1.77
CA LYS A 46 18.56 -10.02 1.84
C LYS A 46 17.40 -9.04 2.05
N HIS A 47 16.48 -8.99 1.09
CA HIS A 47 15.24 -8.23 1.20
C HIS A 47 14.09 -9.21 1.37
N GLU A 48 13.18 -8.91 2.29
CA GLU A 48 11.91 -9.64 2.38
C GLU A 48 10.93 -9.13 1.30
N ASN A 49 10.26 -10.06 0.64
CA ASN A 49 9.19 -9.75 -0.31
C ASN A 49 7.85 -9.69 0.44
N LEU A 50 7.09 -8.63 0.18
CA LEU A 50 5.74 -8.38 0.68
C LEU A 50 4.74 -8.51 -0.47
N ILE A 51 3.60 -9.17 -0.23
CA ILE A 51 2.47 -9.14 -1.16
C ILE A 51 1.57 -7.94 -0.84
N LEU A 52 1.43 -7.03 -1.80
CA LEU A 52 0.58 -5.84 -1.70
C LEU A 52 -0.91 -6.20 -1.83
N ALA A 53 -1.81 -5.32 -1.39
CA ALA A 53 -3.27 -5.50 -1.45
C ALA A 53 -3.82 -5.63 -2.88
N ASP A 54 -3.04 -5.17 -3.86
CA ASP A 54 -3.33 -5.29 -5.29
C ASP A 54 -2.75 -6.57 -5.94
N GLY A 55 -2.14 -7.45 -5.13
CA GLY A 55 -1.55 -8.73 -5.52
C GLY A 55 -0.07 -8.66 -5.94
N THR A 56 0.55 -7.49 -5.88
CA THR A 56 1.93 -7.32 -6.36
C THR A 56 2.94 -7.78 -5.32
N SER A 57 3.94 -8.58 -5.71
CA SER A 57 5.13 -8.81 -4.87
C SER A 57 6.02 -7.57 -4.89
N TRP A 58 6.40 -7.08 -3.71
CA TRP A 58 7.16 -5.85 -3.52
C TRP A 58 8.29 -6.06 -2.51
N ASN A 59 9.44 -5.46 -2.75
CA ASN A 59 10.51 -5.34 -1.75
C ASN A 59 11.15 -3.95 -1.81
N ALA A 60 11.96 -3.64 -0.81
CA ALA A 60 12.60 -2.32 -0.68
C ALA A 60 13.49 -1.95 -1.87
N ALA A 61 14.12 -2.92 -2.54
CA ALA A 61 14.94 -2.65 -3.72
C ALA A 61 14.12 -2.07 -4.88
N MET A 62 12.80 -2.34 -4.93
CA MET A 62 11.92 -1.78 -5.96
C MET A 62 11.69 -0.27 -5.85
N LEU A 63 12.07 0.36 -4.73
CA LEU A 63 12.12 1.83 -4.62
C LEU A 63 13.17 2.45 -5.56
N TYR A 64 14.20 1.69 -5.91
CA TYR A 64 15.30 2.11 -6.78
C TYR A 64 15.18 1.55 -8.20
N ALA A 65 14.08 0.84 -8.52
CA ALA A 65 13.81 0.35 -9.86
C ALA A 65 13.60 1.51 -10.85
N GLN A 66 13.71 1.23 -12.15
CA GLN A 66 13.38 2.18 -13.21
C GLN A 66 12.20 1.62 -14.04
N PRO A 67 10.97 2.17 -13.89
CA PRO A 67 10.58 3.25 -12.98
C PRO A 67 10.43 2.79 -11.52
N PRO A 68 10.55 3.70 -10.54
CA PRO A 68 10.49 3.35 -9.12
C PRO A 68 9.08 2.91 -8.71
N VAL A 69 8.98 1.82 -7.95
CA VAL A 69 7.71 1.28 -7.47
C VAL A 69 7.44 1.79 -6.06
N GLN A 70 6.80 2.95 -5.98
CA GLN A 70 6.34 3.53 -4.73
C GLN A 70 5.06 2.85 -4.23
N ILE A 71 4.94 2.75 -2.91
CA ILE A 71 3.77 2.19 -2.22
C ILE A 71 3.12 3.24 -1.33
N GLY A 72 1.82 3.07 -1.06
CA GLY A 72 1.06 3.85 -0.08
C GLY A 72 0.00 2.98 0.57
N ALA A 73 -0.73 3.53 1.54
CA ALA A 73 -1.74 2.80 2.29
C ALA A 73 -3.16 3.14 1.84
N CYS A 74 -3.96 2.12 1.53
CA CYS A 74 -5.38 2.29 1.26
C CYS A 74 -6.16 2.42 2.57
N ALA A 75 -6.79 3.57 2.77
CA ALA A 75 -7.55 3.87 3.99
C ALA A 75 -8.78 2.99 4.22
N GLN A 76 -9.27 2.28 3.19
CA GLN A 76 -10.43 1.39 3.30
C GLN A 76 -10.05 -0.08 3.53
N CYS A 77 -8.94 -0.54 2.95
CA CYS A 77 -8.41 -1.90 3.16
C CYS A 77 -8.14 -2.23 4.64
N ARG A 78 -7.91 -1.18 5.43
CA ARG A 78 -7.51 -1.25 6.83
C ARG A 78 -8.67 -1.04 7.80
N LYS A 79 -9.82 -0.59 7.31
CA LYS A 79 -11.02 -0.45 8.14
C LYS A 79 -11.68 -1.83 8.28
N PRO A 80 -12.14 -2.20 9.48
CA PRO A 80 -12.95 -3.39 9.63
C PRO A 80 -14.21 -3.27 8.76
N PRO A 81 -14.65 -4.35 8.10
CA PRO A 81 -15.87 -4.31 7.30
C PRO A 81 -17.06 -3.93 8.20
N TYR A 82 -17.74 -2.83 7.87
CA TYR A 82 -18.87 -2.27 8.64
C TYR A 82 -20.13 -3.16 8.66
N SER A 83 -20.10 -4.30 8.00
CA SER A 83 -21.26 -5.17 7.84
C SER A 83 -20.81 -6.63 7.90
N PHE A 84 -21.21 -7.30 8.97
CA PHE A 84 -21.13 -8.73 9.29
C PHE A 84 -19.95 -9.19 10.18
N PRO A 85 -20.24 -9.81 11.35
CA PRO A 85 -19.24 -10.24 12.34
C PRO A 85 -18.38 -11.46 11.92
N PHE A 86 -18.48 -11.91 10.66
CA PHE A 86 -17.83 -13.16 10.19
C PHE A 86 -16.95 -13.00 8.95
N ARG A 87 -16.56 -11.78 8.55
CA ARG A 87 -15.73 -11.60 7.34
C ARG A 87 -14.39 -10.91 7.58
N ALA A 88 -13.37 -11.57 7.01
CA ALA A 88 -12.00 -11.17 6.67
C ALA A 88 -11.33 -10.11 7.57
N LYS A 89 -10.25 -10.53 8.23
CA LYS A 89 -9.31 -9.62 8.92
C LYS A 89 -8.91 -8.47 7.98
N PRO A 90 -8.84 -7.23 8.49
CA PRO A 90 -8.38 -6.10 7.69
C PRO A 90 -6.99 -6.42 7.12
N SER A 91 -6.82 -6.16 5.82
CA SER A 91 -5.52 -6.30 5.17
C SER A 91 -4.61 -5.14 5.58
N HIS A 92 -3.30 -5.33 5.53
CA HIS A 92 -2.30 -4.26 5.73
C HIS A 92 -2.54 -3.04 4.81
N GLY A 93 -3.24 -3.23 3.68
CA GLY A 93 -3.74 -2.15 2.83
C GLY A 93 -2.70 -1.43 1.98
N LEU A 94 -1.45 -1.91 1.98
CA LEU A 94 -0.39 -1.36 1.15
C LEU A 94 -0.67 -1.64 -0.32
N VAL A 95 -0.48 -0.62 -1.16
CA VAL A 95 -0.79 -0.65 -2.60
C VAL A 95 0.22 0.20 -3.36
N ARG A 96 0.51 -0.17 -4.61
CA ARG A 96 1.33 0.65 -5.50
C ARG A 96 0.67 1.99 -5.78
N LEU A 97 1.42 3.09 -5.66
CA LEU A 97 0.91 4.43 -5.94
C LEU A 97 0.47 4.60 -7.41
N THR A 98 1.12 3.91 -8.34
CA THR A 98 0.75 3.93 -9.77
C THR A 98 -0.67 3.40 -10.02
N ARG A 99 -1.15 2.47 -9.16
CA ARG A 99 -2.49 1.89 -9.25
C ARG A 99 -3.46 2.50 -8.26
N ALA A 100 -2.98 3.16 -7.22
CA ALA A 100 -3.82 3.85 -6.26
C ALA A 100 -4.33 5.19 -6.82
N LYS A 101 -5.44 5.68 -6.28
CA LYS A 101 -5.96 7.04 -6.58
C LYS A 101 -6.44 7.70 -5.31
N THR A 102 -6.22 9.00 -5.21
CA THR A 102 -6.74 9.84 -4.13
C THR A 102 -8.19 10.18 -4.41
N CYS A 103 -9.06 9.99 -3.41
CA CYS A 103 -10.46 10.38 -3.51
C CYS A 103 -10.55 11.91 -3.53
N PRO A 104 -11.23 12.55 -4.51
CA PRO A 104 -11.35 14.00 -4.57
C PRO A 104 -12.17 14.59 -3.41
N ASP A 105 -13.11 13.82 -2.84
CA ASP A 105 -14.04 14.35 -1.83
C ASP A 105 -13.48 14.27 -0.41
N CYS A 106 -12.64 13.26 -0.12
CA CYS A 106 -12.15 13.01 1.25
C CYS A 106 -10.63 12.90 1.36
N GLY A 107 -9.89 13.09 0.25
CA GLY A 107 -8.42 13.09 0.24
C GLY A 107 -7.75 11.76 0.54
N THR A 108 -8.50 10.68 0.78
CA THR A 108 -7.90 9.39 1.16
C THR A 108 -7.39 8.62 -0.05
N LEU A 109 -6.24 7.95 0.11
CA LEU A 109 -5.69 7.06 -0.89
C LEU A 109 -6.49 5.74 -0.94
N THR A 110 -6.84 5.31 -2.16
CA THR A 110 -7.65 4.11 -2.39
C THR A 110 -7.04 3.17 -3.40
N CYS A 111 -7.08 1.87 -3.10
CA CYS A 111 -6.66 0.83 -4.03
C CYS A 111 -7.74 0.59 -5.11
N PRO A 112 -7.41 -0.10 -6.22
CA PRO A 112 -8.38 -0.41 -7.28
C PRO A 112 -9.66 -1.12 -6.81
N LYS A 113 -9.58 -1.93 -5.75
CA LYS A 113 -10.73 -2.63 -5.16
C LYS A 113 -11.67 -1.70 -4.39
N HIS A 114 -11.15 -0.62 -3.83
CA HIS A 114 -11.85 0.29 -2.93
C HIS A 114 -12.17 1.65 -3.56
N ARG A 115 -12.17 1.70 -4.89
CA ARG A 115 -12.59 2.88 -5.66
C ARG A 115 -13.69 2.52 -6.64
N THR A 116 -14.47 3.52 -6.99
CA THR A 116 -15.57 3.41 -7.95
C THR A 116 -15.51 4.60 -8.89
N ARG A 117 -15.66 4.33 -10.19
CA ARG A 117 -15.81 5.40 -11.19
C ARG A 117 -17.26 5.89 -11.14
N CYS A 118 -17.45 7.18 -10.93
CA CYS A 118 -18.76 7.82 -10.91
C CYS A 118 -19.15 8.33 -12.30
N SER A 119 -20.41 8.78 -12.43
CA SER A 119 -21.02 9.36 -13.64
C SER A 119 -20.21 10.53 -14.21
N ASP A 120 -19.66 11.38 -13.35
CA ASP A 120 -18.78 12.51 -13.68
C ASP A 120 -17.38 12.10 -14.18
N GLY A 121 -17.13 10.80 -14.36
CA GLY A 121 -15.86 10.25 -14.82
C GLY A 121 -14.76 10.20 -13.75
N ARG A 122 -14.98 10.75 -12.55
CA ARG A 122 -13.99 10.78 -11.48
C ARG A 122 -14.01 9.49 -10.66
N PHE A 123 -12.84 9.08 -10.16
CA PHE A 123 -12.73 7.96 -9.23
C PHE A 123 -12.90 8.44 -7.79
N ARG A 124 -13.86 7.85 -7.08
CA ARG A 124 -14.11 8.11 -5.65
C ARG A 124 -13.88 6.86 -4.82
N CYS A 125 -13.61 7.03 -3.54
CA CYS A 125 -13.63 5.92 -2.60
C CYS A 125 -15.05 5.33 -2.51
N THR A 126 -15.22 4.04 -2.19
CA THR A 126 -16.55 3.41 -2.17
C THR A 126 -17.58 4.12 -1.27
N VAL A 127 -17.13 4.68 -0.15
CA VAL A 127 -17.96 5.44 0.79
C VAL A 127 -18.47 6.74 0.16
N CYS A 128 -17.58 7.54 -0.44
CA CYS A 128 -17.96 8.78 -1.13
C CYS A 128 -18.78 8.49 -2.39
N ALA A 129 -18.46 7.42 -3.13
CA ALA A 129 -19.24 6.99 -4.28
C ALA A 129 -20.68 6.61 -3.89
N ARG A 130 -20.88 5.93 -2.75
CA ARG A 130 -22.22 5.63 -2.22
C ARG A 130 -22.97 6.91 -1.85
N LYS A 131 -22.32 7.86 -1.16
CA LYS A 131 -22.93 9.16 -0.84
C LYS A 131 -23.31 9.94 -2.10
N TRP A 132 -22.45 9.94 -3.11
CA TRP A 132 -22.70 10.57 -4.40
C TRP A 132 -23.90 9.96 -5.12
N ARG A 133 -23.94 8.63 -5.26
CA ARG A 133 -25.07 7.92 -5.89
C ARG A 133 -26.38 8.20 -5.16
N LEU A 134 -26.37 8.19 -3.82
CA LEU A 134 -27.57 8.49 -3.04
C LEU A 134 -28.05 9.91 -3.31
N ARG A 135 -27.13 10.89 -3.40
CA ARG A 135 -27.47 12.27 -3.76
C ARG A 135 -28.03 12.38 -5.17
N GLU A 136 -27.44 11.72 -6.16
CA GLU A 136 -27.99 11.70 -7.53
C GLU A 136 -29.39 11.08 -7.58
N SER A 137 -29.60 9.96 -6.88
CA SER A 137 -30.91 9.28 -6.84
C SER A 137 -31.98 10.09 -6.10
N ILE A 138 -31.63 10.73 -4.98
CA ILE A 138 -32.56 11.61 -4.24
C ILE A 138 -32.85 12.87 -5.07
N LEU A 139 -31.84 13.50 -5.67
CA LEU A 139 -32.06 14.66 -6.55
C LEU A 139 -32.91 14.27 -7.76
N GLY A 140 -32.75 13.08 -8.34
CA GLY A 140 -33.60 12.60 -9.43
C GLY A 140 -35.04 12.28 -9.01
N LEU A 141 -35.31 12.02 -7.73
CA LEU A 141 -36.65 11.77 -7.19
C LEU A 141 -37.37 13.04 -6.73
N PHE A 142 -36.64 14.06 -6.27
CA PHE A 142 -37.21 15.32 -5.79
C PHE A 142 -37.07 16.49 -6.79
N PHE A 143 -36.21 16.39 -7.80
CA PHE A 143 -36.04 17.38 -8.86
C PHE A 143 -36.15 16.70 -10.23
N VAL A 144 -37.39 16.45 -10.65
CA VAL A 144 -37.73 16.22 -12.06
C VAL A 144 -37.49 17.54 -12.78
N THR A 145 -36.51 17.54 -13.70
CA THR A 145 -36.21 18.58 -14.72
C THR A 145 -35.96 19.98 -14.16
N GLU A 146 -34.75 20.52 -14.21
CA GLU A 146 -34.26 21.20 -15.41
C GLU A 146 -32.79 20.81 -15.69
N ARG A 147 -32.55 20.18 -16.84
CA ARG A 147 -31.22 20.12 -17.45
C ARG A 147 -31.07 21.37 -18.34
N PRO A 148 -30.08 22.23 -18.14
CA PRO A 148 -29.50 22.96 -19.26
C PRO A 148 -28.72 22.00 -20.17
#